data_AF-A0A9X2RGM0-F1
#
_entry.id   AF-A0A9X2RGM0-F1
#
_cell.length_a   1.000
_cell.length_b   1.000
_cell.length_c   1.000
_cell.angle_alpha   90.00
_cell.angle_beta   90.00
_cell.angle_gamma   90.00
#
_symmetry.space_group_name_H-M   'P 1'
#
loop_
_entity.id
_entity.type
_entity.pdbx_description
1 polymer ?
#
loop_
_entity_poly.entity_id
_entity_poly.type
_entity_poly.pdbx_seq_one_letter_code
_entity_poly.pdbx_strand_id
1 'polypeptide(L)'
;MFYRTLAYGLLVALLFAPPGGNAGQEEREGEGVYVKERCITPSAHMPIVGFVPPESYEKPCRVPTALDTARSYRGAAERPPGSNSGAVVERFLSSVGLGGGYAWCAAYASHSFQQGPVRPLSEEGQAIRSAGARDYMDAKKTISPRDVAAGRVDVPKGSLVVWGVRGSWTGHIGLVLSDPWTGRCGRTIEGNTSPPEQDS
;
A
#
# COMPACT_ATOMS: atom_id res chain seq x y z
N MET A 1 -40.45 32.90 64.65
CA MET A 1 -41.23 33.26 63.45
C MET A 1 -40.78 32.34 62.32
N PHE A 2 -41.70 31.50 61.84
CA PHE A 2 -41.49 30.48 60.81
C PHE A 2 -41.29 31.10 59.42
N TYR A 3 -40.41 30.58 58.56
CA TYR A 3 -40.77 29.70 57.42
C TYR A 3 -39.59 29.48 56.46
N ARG A 4 -39.57 28.25 55.95
CA ARG A 4 -38.79 27.67 54.85
C ARG A 4 -38.77 28.54 53.58
N THR A 5 -37.72 28.41 52.77
CA THR A 5 -37.86 28.18 51.31
C THR A 5 -36.62 27.47 50.76
N LEU A 6 -36.84 26.28 50.20
CA LEU A 6 -35.92 25.55 49.32
C LEU A 6 -35.92 26.21 47.94
N ALA A 7 -34.76 26.34 47.31
CA ALA A 7 -34.67 26.55 45.88
C ALA A 7 -33.58 25.66 45.29
N TYR A 8 -34.03 24.69 44.50
CA TYR A 8 -33.26 23.83 43.62
C TYR A 8 -32.46 24.70 42.63
N GLY A 9 -31.14 24.53 42.58
CA GLY A 9 -30.25 25.13 41.60
C GLY A 9 -29.59 24.05 40.75
N LEU A 10 -29.99 24.02 39.49
CA LEU A 10 -29.65 23.08 38.44
C LEU A 10 -28.13 22.86 38.26
N LEU A 11 -27.76 21.58 38.12
CA LEU A 11 -26.44 21.09 37.74
C LEU A 11 -26.10 21.55 36.31
N VAL A 12 -25.00 22.30 36.11
CA VAL A 12 -24.32 22.43 34.81
C VAL A 12 -22.84 22.16 35.02
N ALA A 13 -22.47 20.88 34.95
CA ALA A 13 -21.08 20.49 34.79
C ALA A 13 -20.68 20.78 33.33
N LEU A 14 -19.97 21.89 33.11
CA LEU A 14 -19.20 22.14 31.89
C LEU A 14 -18.07 21.10 31.81
N LEU A 15 -18.35 19.98 31.16
CA LEU A 15 -17.32 19.05 30.72
C LEU A 15 -16.56 19.68 29.57
N PHE A 16 -15.36 20.18 29.85
CA PHE A 16 -14.34 20.39 28.83
C PHE A 16 -13.94 19.02 28.29
N ALA A 17 -14.59 18.59 27.20
CA ALA A 17 -14.07 17.52 26.37
C ALA A 17 -12.81 18.03 25.65
N PRO A 18 -11.67 17.30 25.68
CA PRO A 18 -10.52 17.64 24.86
C PRO A 18 -10.90 17.54 23.37
N PRO A 19 -10.33 18.39 22.49
CA PRO A 19 -10.66 18.38 21.07
C PRO A 19 -10.36 16.99 20.51
N GLY A 20 -11.39 16.40 19.90
CA GLY A 20 -11.38 15.06 19.36
C GLY A 20 -10.19 14.84 18.44
N GLY A 21 -9.44 13.77 18.73
CA GLY A 21 -8.62 13.13 17.71
C GLY A 21 -9.52 12.74 16.55
N ASN A 22 -9.09 13.06 15.33
CA ASN A 22 -9.75 12.68 14.09
C ASN A 22 -9.83 11.15 13.97
N ALA A 23 -10.86 10.57 14.56
CA ALA A 23 -11.38 9.27 14.20
C ALA A 23 -12.42 9.49 13.09
N GLY A 24 -12.20 8.88 11.93
CA GLY A 24 -13.27 8.75 10.92
C GLY A 24 -13.15 9.61 9.68
N GLN A 25 -11.96 9.76 9.09
CA GLN A 25 -11.94 9.66 7.63
C GLN A 25 -11.83 8.18 7.30
N GLU A 26 -12.95 7.55 6.94
CA GLU A 26 -12.90 6.32 6.14
C GLU A 26 -11.99 6.62 4.96
N GLU A 27 -10.81 5.99 4.95
CA GLU A 27 -9.92 6.01 3.80
C GLU A 27 -10.74 5.45 2.63
N ARG A 28 -11.17 6.32 1.70
CA ARG A 28 -11.96 5.89 0.53
C ARG A 28 -11.13 4.86 -0.22
N GLU A 29 -11.58 3.61 -0.18
CA GLU A 29 -10.88 2.53 -0.83
C GLU A 29 -10.70 2.84 -2.32
N GLY A 30 -9.47 2.76 -2.79
CA GLY A 30 -9.17 2.78 -4.21
C GLY A 30 -8.92 4.15 -4.86
N GLU A 31 -8.72 5.23 -4.12
CA GLU A 31 -8.39 6.54 -4.71
C GLU A 31 -7.11 7.15 -4.12
N GLY A 32 -6.32 6.34 -3.38
CA GLY A 32 -5.17 6.84 -2.64
C GLY A 32 -4.18 5.76 -2.21
N VAL A 33 -3.34 6.07 -1.23
CA VAL A 33 -2.38 5.16 -0.63
C VAL A 33 -2.91 4.63 0.70
N TYR A 34 -3.12 3.33 0.78
CA TYR A 34 -3.79 2.66 1.90
C TYR A 34 -3.12 1.35 2.27
N VAL A 35 -3.46 0.86 3.47
CA VAL A 35 -2.99 -0.42 3.98
C VAL A 35 -4.11 -1.45 3.86
N LYS A 36 -3.81 -2.61 3.30
CA LYS A 36 -4.78 -3.71 3.19
C LYS A 36 -4.25 -5.01 3.77
N GLU A 37 -5.18 -5.85 4.21
CA GLU A 37 -4.92 -7.27 4.36
C GLU A 37 -5.20 -7.94 3.02
N ARG A 38 -4.34 -8.86 2.63
CA ARG A 38 -4.36 -9.52 1.33
C ARG A 38 -4.13 -10.99 1.53
N CYS A 39 -4.95 -11.80 0.88
CA CYS A 39 -4.84 -13.24 0.90
C CYS A 39 -4.52 -13.80 -0.49
N ILE A 40 -3.76 -14.89 -0.49
CA ILE A 40 -3.42 -15.66 -1.69
C ILE A 40 -4.64 -16.50 -2.06
N THR A 41 -5.41 -16.01 -3.02
CA THR A 41 -6.63 -16.66 -3.54
C THR A 41 -6.46 -16.97 -5.03
N PRO A 42 -5.98 -18.18 -5.41
CA PRO A 42 -5.68 -18.52 -6.81
C PRO A 42 -6.89 -18.50 -7.77
N SER A 43 -8.11 -18.50 -7.23
CA SER A 43 -9.38 -18.41 -7.95
C SER A 43 -9.87 -16.97 -8.15
N ALA A 44 -9.25 -15.97 -7.52
CA ALA A 44 -9.66 -14.58 -7.68
C ALA A 44 -9.55 -14.13 -9.16
N HIS A 45 -10.31 -13.11 -9.56
CA HIS A 45 -10.22 -12.53 -10.91
C HIS A 45 -8.81 -12.04 -11.24
N MET A 46 -8.16 -11.42 -10.25
CA MET A 46 -6.80 -10.91 -10.34
C MET A 46 -5.99 -11.45 -9.15
N PRO A 47 -5.51 -12.72 -9.20
CA PRO A 47 -4.79 -13.35 -8.10
C PRO A 47 -3.38 -12.74 -7.94
N ILE A 48 -2.77 -12.95 -6.78
CA ILE A 48 -1.33 -12.73 -6.61
C ILE A 48 -0.60 -13.70 -7.53
N VAL A 49 0.24 -13.17 -8.40
CA VAL A 49 1.04 -13.94 -9.37
C VAL A 49 2.49 -14.11 -8.93
N GLY A 50 2.96 -13.27 -8.00
CA GLY A 50 4.33 -13.34 -7.50
C GLY A 50 4.61 -12.30 -6.43
N PHE A 51 5.72 -12.54 -5.72
CA PHE A 51 6.36 -11.53 -4.90
C PHE A 51 7.77 -11.26 -5.41
N VAL A 52 8.22 -10.01 -5.35
CA VAL A 52 9.58 -9.63 -5.75
C VAL A 52 10.31 -9.13 -4.52
N PRO A 53 11.23 -9.94 -3.95
CA PRO A 53 11.99 -9.50 -2.78
C PRO A 53 12.91 -8.33 -3.15
N PRO A 54 13.17 -7.40 -2.21
CA PRO A 54 14.24 -6.44 -2.38
C PRO A 54 15.57 -7.20 -2.50
N GLU A 55 16.46 -6.80 -3.42
CA GLU A 55 17.83 -7.31 -3.38
C GLU A 55 18.44 -7.02 -2.01
N SER A 56 19.02 -8.05 -1.39
CA SER A 56 19.45 -8.15 0.01
C SER A 56 19.45 -6.85 0.83
N TYR A 57 18.61 -6.82 1.87
CA TYR A 57 18.57 -5.76 2.87
C TYR A 57 19.84 -5.75 3.74
N GLU A 58 20.95 -5.21 3.22
CA GLU A 58 22.02 -4.72 4.08
C GLU A 58 21.63 -3.32 4.52
N LYS A 59 21.09 -3.19 5.74
CA LYS A 59 20.64 -1.92 6.31
C LYS A 59 21.80 -0.91 6.38
N PRO A 60 21.90 0.12 5.51
CA PRO A 60 22.79 1.23 5.77
C PRO A 60 22.07 2.15 6.76
N CYS A 61 22.72 2.55 7.84
CA CYS A 61 22.08 3.16 9.00
C CYS A 61 21.39 4.54 8.78
N ARG A 62 21.21 5.04 7.54
CA ARG A 62 20.65 6.39 7.27
C ARG A 62 19.81 6.58 6.01
N VAL A 63 19.54 5.55 5.19
CA VAL A 63 18.77 5.74 3.95
C VAL A 63 17.35 5.15 4.10
N PRO A 64 16.28 5.91 3.75
CA PRO A 64 14.92 5.37 3.77
C PRO A 64 14.82 4.13 2.90
N THR A 65 14.16 3.10 3.41
CA THR A 65 13.81 1.96 2.58
C THR A 65 12.70 2.35 1.60
N ALA A 66 12.50 1.56 0.55
CA ALA A 66 11.33 1.69 -0.30
C ALA A 66 10.04 1.65 0.53
N LEU A 67 10.02 0.81 1.57
CA LEU A 67 8.89 0.70 2.46
C LEU A 67 8.69 1.95 3.35
N ASP A 68 9.75 2.55 3.87
CA ASP A 68 9.66 3.80 4.65
C ASP A 68 9.11 4.94 3.77
N THR A 69 9.58 5.01 2.53
CA THR A 69 9.10 5.97 1.53
C THR A 69 7.62 5.74 1.24
N ALA A 70 7.22 4.51 0.93
CA ALA A 70 5.83 4.14 0.69
C ALA A 70 4.92 4.56 1.86
N ARG A 71 5.32 4.26 3.10
CA ARG A 71 4.58 4.63 4.32
C ARG A 71 4.40 6.13 4.49
N SER A 72 5.39 6.94 4.07
CA SER A 72 5.30 8.40 4.16
C SER A 72 4.19 9.00 3.30
N TYR A 73 3.71 8.27 2.29
CA TYR A 73 2.62 8.69 1.42
C TYR A 73 1.25 8.17 1.85
N ARG A 74 1.12 7.48 2.99
CA ARG A 74 -0.20 7.01 3.47
C ARG A 74 -1.18 8.19 3.59
N GLY A 75 -2.38 8.01 3.05
CA GLY A 75 -3.41 9.08 2.99
C GLY A 75 -3.23 10.06 1.82
N ALA A 76 -2.17 9.93 1.02
CA ALA A 76 -2.12 10.57 -0.29
C ALA A 76 -3.27 10.05 -1.15
N ALA A 77 -3.96 10.94 -1.86
CA ALA A 77 -5.12 10.61 -2.66
C ALA A 77 -5.16 11.45 -3.93
N GLU A 78 -5.89 10.94 -4.92
CA GLU A 78 -6.21 11.62 -6.16
C GLU A 78 -6.97 12.92 -5.93
N ARG A 79 -6.76 13.89 -6.82
CA ARG A 79 -7.45 15.17 -6.81
C ARG A 79 -7.82 15.57 -8.25
N PRO A 80 -9.12 15.53 -8.63
CA PRO A 80 -10.27 15.07 -7.82
C PRO A 80 -10.24 13.55 -7.56
N PRO A 81 -11.05 13.03 -6.62
CA PRO A 81 -11.16 11.58 -6.40
C PRO A 81 -11.55 10.82 -7.67
N GLY A 82 -10.92 9.66 -7.92
CA GLY A 82 -11.19 8.79 -9.07
C GLY A 82 -10.67 9.30 -10.43
N SER A 83 -9.80 10.30 -10.43
CA SER A 83 -9.29 10.96 -11.64
C SER A 83 -7.94 10.46 -12.14
N ASN A 84 -7.26 9.59 -11.41
CA ASN A 84 -5.85 9.27 -11.62
C ASN A 84 -4.96 10.52 -11.74
N SER A 85 -5.31 11.60 -11.04
CA SER A 85 -4.68 12.92 -11.19
C SER A 85 -4.41 13.58 -9.84
N GLY A 86 -3.63 14.66 -9.87
CA GLY A 86 -3.25 15.45 -8.70
C GLY A 86 -1.74 15.42 -8.44
N ALA A 87 -1.25 16.43 -7.72
CA ALA A 87 0.19 16.70 -7.60
C ALA A 87 1.02 15.51 -7.06
N VAL A 88 0.46 14.70 -6.16
CA VAL A 88 1.15 13.52 -5.63
C VAL A 88 1.15 12.35 -6.62
N VAL A 89 0.07 12.17 -7.37
CA VAL A 89 -0.06 11.13 -8.40
C VAL A 89 0.85 11.44 -9.58
N GLU A 90 0.87 12.70 -10.02
CA GLU A 90 1.77 13.17 -11.08
C GLU A 90 3.25 13.05 -10.69
N ARG A 91 3.59 13.23 -9.41
CA ARG A 91 4.94 12.94 -8.91
C ARG A 91 5.32 11.47 -9.11
N PHE A 92 4.40 10.54 -8.82
CA PHE A 92 4.68 9.12 -9.02
C PHE A 92 4.81 8.79 -10.51
N LEU A 93 3.87 9.26 -11.33
CA LEU A 93 3.86 9.02 -12.78
C LEU A 93 5.08 9.62 -13.48
N SER A 94 5.51 10.83 -13.10
CA SER A 94 6.74 11.43 -13.64
C SER A 94 8.00 10.65 -13.28
N SER A 95 8.03 9.98 -12.12
CA SER A 95 9.15 9.10 -11.73
C SER A 95 9.35 7.92 -12.69
N VAL A 96 8.35 7.57 -13.48
CA VAL A 96 8.38 6.53 -14.52
C VAL A 96 8.29 7.10 -15.94
N GLY A 97 8.35 8.42 -16.09
CA GLY A 97 8.33 9.11 -17.39
C GLY A 97 6.93 9.34 -17.98
N LEU A 98 5.87 9.28 -17.16
CA LEU A 98 4.49 9.50 -17.58
C LEU A 98 3.93 10.84 -17.06
N GLY A 99 2.89 11.33 -17.73
CA GLY A 99 2.03 12.43 -17.25
C GLY A 99 0.87 11.93 -16.39
N GLY A 100 -0.02 12.83 -15.96
CA GLY A 100 -1.23 12.49 -15.20
C GLY A 100 -2.27 11.70 -16.02
N GLY A 101 -3.26 11.11 -15.33
CA GLY A 101 -4.39 10.39 -15.93
C GLY A 101 -4.17 8.88 -16.13
N TYR A 102 -2.97 8.37 -15.86
CA TYR A 102 -2.68 6.94 -15.90
C TYR A 102 -2.86 6.29 -14.53
N ALA A 103 -3.17 5.00 -14.53
CA ALA A 103 -3.11 4.20 -13.33
C ALA A 103 -1.69 4.27 -12.71
N TRP A 104 -1.63 4.48 -11.39
CA TRP A 104 -0.39 4.92 -10.74
C TRP A 104 0.15 3.96 -9.66
N CYS A 105 -0.41 2.75 -9.51
CA CYS A 105 0.04 1.76 -8.50
C CYS A 105 1.53 1.40 -8.65
N ALA A 106 1.95 1.00 -9.86
CA ALA A 106 3.34 0.65 -10.14
C ALA A 106 4.26 1.87 -10.21
N ALA A 107 3.74 3.03 -10.61
CA ALA A 107 4.48 4.28 -10.56
C ALA A 107 4.79 4.70 -9.11
N TYR A 108 3.86 4.49 -8.18
CA TYR A 108 4.06 4.70 -6.75
C TYR A 108 5.09 3.71 -6.17
N ALA A 109 5.01 2.43 -6.54
CA ALA A 109 6.01 1.43 -6.16
C ALA A 109 7.41 1.80 -6.70
N SER A 110 7.50 2.13 -8.00
CA SER A 110 8.72 2.64 -8.66
C SER A 110 9.30 3.84 -7.92
N HIS A 111 8.48 4.85 -7.63
CA HIS A 111 8.90 6.06 -6.92
C HIS A 111 9.48 5.72 -5.55
N SER A 112 8.84 4.78 -4.84
CA SER A 112 9.27 4.34 -3.52
C SER A 112 10.66 3.70 -3.55
N PHE A 113 10.94 2.82 -4.51
CA PHE A 113 12.27 2.22 -4.69
C PHE A 113 13.34 3.20 -5.18
N GLN A 114 12.96 4.26 -5.90
CA GLN A 114 13.90 5.28 -6.37
C GLN A 114 14.50 6.13 -5.23
N GLN A 115 13.85 6.21 -4.07
CA GLN A 115 14.36 6.98 -2.92
C GLN A 115 15.43 6.24 -2.11
N GLY A 116 15.68 4.96 -2.43
CA GLY A 116 16.66 4.12 -1.74
C GLY A 116 17.69 3.50 -2.69
N PRO A 117 18.73 2.84 -2.12
CA PRO A 117 19.77 2.19 -2.90
C PRO A 117 19.35 0.79 -3.39
N VAL A 118 18.38 0.17 -2.70
CA VAL A 118 17.86 -1.15 -3.03
C VAL A 118 16.75 -1.03 -4.06
N ARG A 119 16.80 -1.84 -5.13
CA ARG A 119 15.82 -1.82 -6.22
C ARG A 119 15.57 -3.26 -6.71
N PRO A 120 14.37 -3.56 -7.24
CA PRO A 120 14.15 -4.78 -8.00
C PRO A 120 15.00 -4.73 -9.27
N LEU A 121 15.76 -5.80 -9.53
CA LEU A 121 16.59 -5.92 -10.73
C LEU A 121 16.03 -6.98 -11.68
N SER A 122 16.16 -6.75 -12.98
CA SER A 122 15.95 -7.76 -14.01
C SER A 122 17.04 -8.84 -13.97
N GLU A 123 16.88 -9.90 -14.74
CA GLU A 123 17.90 -10.95 -14.92
C GLU A 123 19.27 -10.37 -15.37
N GLU A 124 19.25 -9.30 -16.19
CA GLU A 124 20.44 -8.59 -16.66
C GLU A 124 21.04 -7.63 -15.61
N GLY A 125 20.44 -7.55 -14.41
CA GLY A 125 20.87 -6.65 -13.35
C GLY A 125 20.44 -5.20 -13.54
N GLN A 126 19.48 -4.92 -14.43
CA GLN A 126 18.96 -3.58 -14.65
C GLN A 126 17.85 -3.26 -13.65
N ALA A 127 17.86 -2.06 -13.05
CA ALA A 127 16.81 -1.65 -12.13
C ALA A 127 15.46 -1.53 -12.86
N ILE A 128 14.44 -2.25 -12.38
CA ILE A 128 13.09 -2.19 -12.92
C ILE A 128 12.40 -0.92 -12.41
N ARG A 129 12.01 -0.08 -13.36
CA ARG A 129 11.29 1.18 -13.13
C ARG A 129 10.17 1.27 -14.15
N SER A 130 8.95 0.93 -13.75
CA SER A 130 7.80 0.82 -14.66
C SER A 130 6.48 1.29 -14.06
N ALA A 131 5.59 1.76 -14.94
CA ALA A 131 4.17 1.99 -14.65
C ALA A 131 3.31 0.72 -14.83
N GLY A 132 3.87 -0.37 -15.37
CA GLY A 132 3.23 -1.66 -15.50
C GLY A 132 3.50 -2.55 -14.29
N ALA A 133 2.44 -3.02 -13.61
CA ALA A 133 2.59 -3.94 -12.48
C ALA A 133 3.25 -5.27 -12.89
N ARG A 134 2.98 -5.76 -14.10
CA ARG A 134 3.46 -7.04 -14.60
C ARG A 134 4.94 -7.05 -14.95
N ASP A 135 5.50 -5.91 -15.32
CA ASP A 135 6.91 -5.77 -15.69
C ASP A 135 7.84 -6.15 -14.53
N TYR A 136 7.36 -6.05 -13.28
CA TYR A 136 8.10 -6.50 -12.11
C TYR A 136 8.23 -8.03 -12.01
N MET A 137 7.47 -8.80 -12.79
CA MET A 137 7.66 -10.25 -12.88
C MET A 137 8.88 -10.66 -13.71
N ASP A 138 9.50 -9.72 -14.43
CA ASP A 138 10.79 -9.91 -15.13
C ASP A 138 11.98 -9.75 -14.17
N ALA A 139 11.72 -9.60 -12.87
CA ALA A 139 12.75 -9.54 -11.86
C ALA A 139 13.52 -10.86 -11.75
N LYS A 140 14.84 -10.74 -11.57
CA LYS A 140 15.79 -11.86 -11.38
C LYS A 140 15.37 -12.88 -10.32
N LYS A 141 14.65 -12.40 -9.31
CA LYS A 141 14.11 -13.26 -8.25
C LYS A 141 12.64 -12.95 -8.05
N THR A 142 11.83 -13.99 -8.13
CA THR A 142 10.44 -13.97 -7.72
C THR A 142 10.19 -15.09 -6.70
N ILE A 143 9.24 -14.87 -5.81
CA ILE A 143 8.76 -15.86 -4.85
C ILE A 143 7.36 -16.27 -5.28
N SER A 144 7.17 -17.59 -5.39
CA SER A 144 5.91 -18.22 -5.79
C SER A 144 4.84 -18.06 -4.72
N PRO A 145 3.64 -17.55 -5.04
CA PRO A 145 2.55 -17.46 -4.07
C PRO A 145 2.07 -18.84 -3.60
N ARG A 146 2.26 -19.89 -4.42
CA ARG A 146 1.96 -21.26 -4.00
C ARG A 146 2.85 -21.71 -2.85
N ASP A 147 4.15 -21.39 -2.92
CA ASP A 147 5.10 -21.81 -1.89
C ASP A 147 4.92 -21.02 -0.59
N VAL A 148 4.55 -19.74 -0.70
CA VAL A 148 4.17 -18.90 0.46
C VAL A 148 2.91 -19.44 1.13
N ALA A 149 1.86 -19.71 0.34
CA ALA A 149 0.59 -20.26 0.86
C ALA A 149 0.76 -21.66 1.48
N ALA A 150 1.74 -22.43 1.02
CA ALA A 150 2.10 -23.74 1.58
C ALA A 150 3.05 -23.66 2.79
N GLY A 151 3.49 -22.45 3.19
CA GLY A 151 4.42 -22.26 4.31
C GLY A 151 5.85 -22.74 4.04
N ARG A 152 6.25 -22.86 2.77
CA ARG A 152 7.59 -23.31 2.38
C ARG A 152 8.61 -22.18 2.32
N VAL A 153 8.13 -20.95 2.16
CA VAL A 153 8.95 -19.74 2.04
C VAL A 153 8.18 -18.56 2.62
N ASP A 154 8.88 -17.72 3.35
CA ASP A 154 8.35 -16.46 3.85
C ASP A 154 8.69 -15.33 2.88
N VAL A 155 7.78 -14.36 2.74
CA VAL A 155 8.04 -13.17 1.94
C VAL A 155 8.64 -12.08 2.84
N PRO A 156 9.85 -11.60 2.53
CA PRO A 156 10.48 -10.53 3.29
C PRO A 156 9.64 -9.25 3.28
N LYS A 157 9.68 -8.52 4.38
CA LYS A 157 9.14 -7.16 4.47
C LYS A 157 9.75 -6.25 3.42
N GLY A 158 8.94 -5.39 2.81
CA GLY A 158 9.36 -4.50 1.73
C GLY A 158 9.46 -5.17 0.35
N SER A 159 9.14 -6.46 0.23
CA SER A 159 8.93 -7.10 -1.08
C SER A 159 7.79 -6.45 -1.82
N LEU A 160 7.85 -6.42 -3.15
CA LEU A 160 6.68 -6.16 -3.96
C LEU A 160 5.77 -7.38 -3.94
N VAL A 161 4.47 -7.14 -3.95
CA VAL A 161 3.44 -8.15 -4.23
C VAL A 161 2.75 -7.75 -5.52
N VAL A 162 2.68 -8.67 -6.48
CA VAL A 162 2.15 -8.42 -7.83
C VAL A 162 0.88 -9.25 -8.02
N TRP A 163 -0.21 -8.58 -8.40
CA TRP A 163 -1.45 -9.22 -8.83
C TRP A 163 -1.60 -9.14 -10.34
N GLY A 164 -2.32 -10.11 -10.91
CA GLY A 164 -2.44 -10.19 -12.35
C GLY A 164 -3.58 -11.02 -12.91
N VAL A 165 -4.32 -10.46 -13.88
CA VAL A 165 -5.32 -11.19 -14.68
C VAL A 165 -4.64 -12.17 -15.67
N ARG A 166 -4.96 -13.46 -15.58
CA ARG A 166 -4.37 -14.49 -16.48
C ARG A 166 -4.52 -14.12 -17.96
N GLY A 167 -3.44 -14.22 -18.73
CA GLY A 167 -3.44 -13.91 -20.16
C GLY A 167 -3.53 -12.41 -20.51
N SER A 168 -3.42 -11.51 -19.53
CA SER A 168 -3.44 -10.06 -19.73
C SER A 168 -2.22 -9.38 -19.12
N TRP A 169 -1.84 -8.24 -19.69
CA TRP A 169 -0.87 -7.30 -19.13
C TRP A 169 -1.42 -6.56 -17.90
N THR A 170 -2.74 -6.58 -17.69
CA THR A 170 -3.38 -5.95 -16.52
C THR A 170 -2.89 -6.57 -15.22
N GLY A 171 -2.58 -5.71 -14.25
CA GLY A 171 -2.14 -6.09 -12.93
C GLY A 171 -2.28 -4.97 -11.92
N HIS A 172 -1.99 -5.29 -10.66
CA HIS A 172 -1.87 -4.35 -9.56
C HIS A 172 -0.60 -4.68 -8.78
N ILE A 173 -0.08 -3.73 -8.03
CA ILE A 173 1.16 -3.93 -7.27
C ILE A 173 1.15 -3.12 -5.98
N GLY A 174 1.79 -3.67 -4.95
CA GLY A 174 1.93 -3.08 -3.63
C GLY A 174 3.22 -3.51 -2.95
N LEU A 175 3.47 -2.99 -1.75
CA LEU A 175 4.61 -3.37 -0.93
C LEU A 175 4.15 -4.15 0.30
N VAL A 176 4.84 -5.25 0.61
CA VAL A 176 4.58 -6.09 1.80
C VAL A 176 4.98 -5.35 3.08
N LEU A 177 4.03 -5.22 4.00
CA LEU A 177 4.21 -4.62 5.33
C LEU A 177 4.55 -5.63 6.43
N SER A 178 4.06 -6.87 6.29
CA SER A 178 4.21 -7.91 7.32
C SER A 178 5.67 -8.27 7.59
N ASP A 179 5.94 -8.74 8.80
CA ASP A 179 7.28 -9.07 9.27
C ASP A 179 7.34 -10.50 9.83
N PRO A 180 7.62 -11.52 8.99
CA PRO A 180 7.45 -11.56 7.53
C PRO A 180 5.99 -11.89 7.14
N TRP A 181 5.65 -11.90 5.84
CA TRP A 181 4.40 -12.51 5.39
C TRP A 181 4.58 -14.02 5.30
N THR A 182 3.85 -14.73 6.16
CA THR A 182 3.84 -16.20 6.21
C THR A 182 2.45 -16.75 5.89
N GLY A 183 2.37 -17.83 5.10
CA GLY A 183 1.10 -18.49 4.82
C GLY A 183 0.19 -17.68 3.90
N ARG A 184 -1.13 -17.86 4.04
CA ARG A 184 -2.09 -17.38 3.04
C ARG A 184 -2.31 -15.87 3.03
N CYS A 185 -2.20 -15.18 4.16
CA CYS A 185 -2.58 -13.78 4.26
C CYS A 185 -1.47 -12.92 4.87
N GLY A 186 -1.41 -11.66 4.46
CA GLY A 186 -0.48 -10.68 4.98
C GLY A 186 -0.90 -9.26 4.64
N ARG A 187 -0.15 -8.29 5.15
CA ARG A 187 -0.49 -6.87 5.03
C ARG A 187 0.36 -6.20 3.96
N THR A 188 -0.24 -5.25 3.27
CA THR A 188 0.33 -4.51 2.15
C THR A 188 0.07 -3.03 2.29
N ILE A 189 0.92 -2.22 1.65
CA ILE A 189 0.62 -0.81 1.36
C ILE A 189 0.58 -0.63 -0.14
N GLU A 190 -0.51 -0.05 -0.62
CA GLU A 190 -0.90 -0.02 -2.03
C GLU A 190 -1.29 1.40 -2.42
N GLY A 191 -1.16 1.74 -3.70
CA GLY A 191 -1.60 3.01 -4.28
C GLY A 191 -2.56 2.78 -5.44
N ASN A 192 -3.39 3.77 -5.77
CA ASN A 192 -4.44 3.71 -6.79
C ASN A 192 -5.58 2.74 -6.45
N THR A 193 -6.60 2.61 -7.30
CA THR A 193 -7.66 1.61 -7.21
C THR A 193 -7.08 0.20 -7.28
N SER A 194 -7.28 -0.56 -6.21
CA SER A 194 -6.97 -1.99 -6.17
C SER A 194 -8.07 -2.83 -6.82
N PRO A 195 -7.77 -4.07 -7.22
CA PRO A 195 -8.82 -5.07 -7.45
C PRO A 195 -9.76 -5.18 -6.24
N PRO A 196 -11.08 -5.33 -6.47
CA PRO A 196 -12.00 -5.68 -5.39
C PRO A 196 -11.56 -6.99 -4.75
N GLU A 197 -11.66 -7.06 -3.42
CA GLU A 197 -11.57 -8.32 -2.70
C GLU A 197 -12.75 -9.19 -3.16
N GLN A 198 -12.47 -10.40 -3.65
CA GLN A 198 -13.53 -11.39 -3.71
C GLN A 198 -13.60 -11.98 -2.31
N ASP A 199 -14.64 -11.61 -1.58
CA ASP A 199 -15.06 -12.33 -0.38
C ASP A 199 -15.11 -13.83 -0.73
N SER A 200 -14.35 -14.60 0.03
CA SER A 200 -14.25 -16.06 -0.06
C SER A 200 -15.59 -16.75 0.13
#